data_AF-R6ISD9-F1
#
_entry.id   AF-R6ISD9-F1
#
_cell.length_a   1.000
_cell.length_b   1.000
_cell.length_c   1.000
_cell.angle_alpha   90.00
_cell.angle_beta   90.00
_cell.angle_gamma   90.00
#
_symmetry.space_group_name_H-M   'P 1'
#
loop_
_entity.id
_entity.type
_entity.pdbx_description
1 polymer ?
#
loop_
_entity_poly.entity_id
_entity_poly.type
_entity_poly.pdbx_seq_one_letter_code
_entity_poly.pdbx_strand_id
1 'polypeptide(L)' 'MISAPTSVGFHRNGVALVTRPMDLPMGNKNAYVASADGLGVRVVFDYDSTHKIDTVSFDILYGVTTLDKNMIVKVQG' A
#
# COMPACT_ATOMS: atom_id res chain seq x y z
N MET A 1 7.99 -12.94 13.69
CA MET A 1 6.57 -13.34 13.61
C MET A 1 5.91 -13.06 14.96
N ILE A 2 4.70 -12.53 14.97
CA ILE A 2 3.93 -12.29 16.21
C ILE A 2 3.44 -13.65 16.72
N SER A 3 3.72 -14.00 17.98
CA SER A 3 3.43 -15.34 18.53
C SER A 3 1.99 -15.50 19.06
N ALA A 4 1.25 -14.40 19.25
CA ALA A 4 -0.13 -14.38 19.73
C ALA A 4 -0.85 -13.08 19.31
N PRO A 5 -2.17 -13.11 19.05
CA PRO A 5 -2.92 -11.91 18.69
C PRO A 5 -2.79 -10.84 19.78
N THR A 6 -2.54 -9.60 19.36
CA THR A 6 -2.39 -8.44 20.24
C THR A 6 -3.47 -7.42 19.93
N SER A 7 -4.25 -7.04 20.93
CA SER A 7 -5.23 -5.95 20.82
C SER A 7 -4.53 -4.60 20.91
N VAL A 8 -4.85 -3.70 19.97
CA VAL A 8 -4.31 -2.33 19.93
C VAL A 8 -5.46 -1.34 19.80
N GLY A 9 -5.36 -0.22 20.51
CA GLY A 9 -6.23 0.93 20.36
C GLY A 9 -5.40 2.15 19.93
N PHE A 10 -5.93 2.96 19.02
CA PHE A 10 -5.29 4.22 18.65
C PHE A 10 -6.34 5.28 18.30
N HIS A 11 -6.04 6.53 18.63
CA HIS A 11 -6.80 7.66 18.13
C HIS A 11 -6.40 7.94 16.67
N ARG A 12 -7.32 8.48 15.85
CA ARG A 12 -7.08 8.77 14.42
C ARG A 12 -5.86 9.65 14.12
N ASN A 13 -5.40 10.42 15.13
CA ASN A 13 -4.23 11.30 15.02
C ASN A 13 -2.95 10.67 15.59
N GLY A 14 -2.99 9.44 16.11
CA GLY A 14 -1.80 8.76 16.64
C GLY A 14 -0.91 8.16 15.55
N VAL A 15 -1.51 7.75 14.43
CA VAL A 15 -0.82 7.09 13.30
C VAL A 15 -1.23 7.77 12.01
N ALA A 16 -0.28 7.95 11.10
CA ALA A 16 -0.54 8.35 9.73
C ALA A 16 -0.18 7.22 8.77
N LEU A 17 -1.11 6.95 7.84
CA LEU A 17 -0.85 6.22 6.60
C LEU A 17 -0.70 7.26 5.49
N VAL A 18 0.37 7.17 4.72
CA VAL A 18 0.60 8.02 3.56
C VAL A 18 0.82 7.14 2.35
N THR A 19 0.16 7.49 1.25
CA THR A 19 0.34 6.83 -0.05
C THR A 19 0.79 7.85 -1.08
N ARG A 20 1.59 7.42 -2.06
CA ARG A 20 1.97 8.24 -3.20
C ARG A 20 1.76 7.44 -4.49
N PRO A 21 1.08 8.00 -5.50
CA PRO A 21 1.04 7.37 -6.81
C PRO A 21 2.46 7.34 -7.42
N MET A 22 2.85 6.19 -7.95
CA MET A 22 4.11 6.06 -8.67
C MET A 22 3.94 6.48 -10.12
N ASP A 23 5.01 7.03 -10.69
CA ASP A 23 5.03 7.38 -12.10
C ASP A 23 4.77 6.15 -12.97
N LEU A 24 4.10 6.34 -14.09
CA LEU A 24 3.88 5.28 -15.06
C LEU A 24 5.22 4.87 -15.68
N PRO A 25 5.48 3.57 -15.87
CA PRO A 25 6.71 3.11 -16.50
C PRO A 25 6.86 3.69 -17.91
N MET A 26 8.05 4.22 -18.20
CA MET A 26 8.35 4.79 -19.52
C MET A 26 8.20 3.72 -20.61
N GLY A 27 7.47 4.05 -21.67
CA GLY A 27 7.32 3.18 -22.85
C GLY A 27 6.21 2.13 -22.74
N ASN A 28 5.62 1.90 -21.56
CA ASN A 28 4.44 1.04 -21.45
C ASN A 28 3.16 1.86 -21.64
N LYS A 29 2.39 1.56 -22.70
CA LYS A 29 1.13 2.24 -23.03
C LYS A 29 -0.07 1.70 -22.24
N ASN A 30 0.08 0.56 -21.57
CA ASN A 30 -0.96 -0.11 -20.80
C ASN A 30 -0.62 -0.06 -19.30
N ALA A 31 -0.61 1.15 -18.74
CA ALA A 31 -0.42 1.35 -17.32
C ALA A 31 -1.32 2.48 -16.81
N TYR A 32 -1.86 2.32 -15.60
CA TYR A 32 -2.80 3.26 -15.00
C TYR A 32 -2.52 3.41 -13.52
N VAL A 33 -2.85 4.57 -12.96
CA VAL A 33 -2.95 4.77 -11.52
C VAL A 33 -4.42 4.93 -11.17
N ALA A 34 -4.91 4.12 -10.24
CA ALA A 34 -6.22 4.25 -9.65
C ALA A 34 -6.07 4.58 -8.16
N SER A 35 -7.01 5.35 -7.61
CA SER A 35 -7.03 5.65 -6.17
C SER A 35 -8.42 5.45 -5.61
N ALA A 36 -8.52 4.73 -4.49
CA ALA A 36 -9.75 4.54 -3.73
C ALA A 36 -9.40 4.47 -2.24
N ASP A 37 -10.27 5.01 -1.39
CA ASP A 37 -10.17 4.94 0.08
C ASP A 37 -8.81 5.37 0.66
N GLY A 38 -8.14 6.33 0.01
CA GLY A 38 -6.81 6.82 0.42
C GLY A 38 -5.63 5.94 0.00
N LEU A 39 -5.87 4.88 -0.79
CA LEU A 39 -4.84 4.02 -1.37
C LEU A 39 -4.67 4.32 -2.86
N GLY A 40 -3.47 4.73 -3.26
CA GLY A 40 -3.07 4.81 -4.67
C GLY A 40 -2.45 3.50 -5.13
N VAL A 41 -3.01 2.91 -6.19
CA VAL A 41 -2.56 1.66 -6.80
C VAL A 41 -2.12 1.94 -8.23
N ARG A 42 -0.91 1.53 -8.59
CA ARG A 42 -0.46 1.49 -9.98
C ARG A 42 -0.69 0.10 -10.54
N VAL A 43 -1.33 0.02 -11.70
CA VAL A 43 -1.54 -1.21 -12.45
C VAL A 43 -0.73 -1.14 -13.73
N VAL A 44 0.06 -2.19 -14.01
CA VAL A 44 0.88 -2.30 -15.22
C VAL A 44 0.56 -3.62 -15.89
N PHE A 45 0.21 -3.57 -17.17
CA PHE A 45 -0.03 -4.74 -18.00
C PHE A 45 1.17 -4.95 -18.92
N ASP A 46 1.64 -6.19 -19.02
CA ASP A 46 2.70 -6.58 -19.95
C ASP A 46 2.38 -7.93 -20.59
N TYR A 47 2.81 -8.12 -21.83
CA TYR A 47 2.60 -9.34 -22.58
C TYR A 47 3.92 -9.87 -23.13
N ASP A 48 4.36 -11.02 -22.63
CA ASP A 48 5.51 -11.71 -23.18
C ASP A 48 5.09 -12.51 -24.43
N SER A 49 5.44 -11.98 -25.59
CA SER A 49 5.12 -12.60 -26.88
C SER A 49 5.87 -13.92 -27.15
N THR A 50 6.98 -14.18 -26.46
CA THR A 50 7.79 -15.41 -26.59
C THR A 50 7.13 -16.55 -25.81
N HIS A 51 6.77 -16.29 -24.55
CA HIS A 51 6.19 -17.30 -23.67
C HIS A 51 4.66 -17.30 -23.66
N LYS A 52 4.03 -16.33 -24.33
CA LYS A 52 2.57 -16.15 -24.41
C LYS A 52 1.93 -15.97 -23.02
N ILE A 53 2.56 -15.14 -22.18
CA ILE A 53 2.12 -14.88 -20.81
C ILE A 53 1.71 -13.42 -20.66
N ASP A 54 0.52 -13.20 -20.10
CA ASP A 54 0.08 -11.90 -19.61
C ASP A 54 0.53 -11.72 -18.16
N THR A 55 1.25 -10.64 -17.88
CA THR A 55 1.64 -10.24 -16.52
C THR A 55 0.90 -8.97 -16.15
N VAL A 56 0.24 -8.98 -14.99
CA VAL A 56 -0.43 -7.81 -14.43
C VAL A 56 0.17 -7.51 -13.06
N SER A 57 0.87 -6.39 -12.93
CA SER A 57 1.43 -5.94 -11.65
C SER A 57 0.50 -4.94 -10.98
N PHE A 58 0.34 -5.10 -9.66
CA PHE A 58 -0.35 -4.16 -8.79
C PHE A 58 0.65 -3.65 -7.76
N ASP A 59 0.97 -2.37 -7.83
CA ASP A 59 1.98 -1.78 -6.97
C ASP A 59 1.37 -0.67 -6.10
N ILE A 60 1.72 -0.65 -4.81
CA ILE A 60 1.36 0.43 -3.87
C ILE A 60 2.64 0.94 -3.21
N LEU A 61 2.89 2.25 -3.34
CA LEU A 61 3.91 2.94 -2.56
C LEU A 61 3.26 3.60 -1.34
N TYR A 62 3.54 3.07 -0.16
CA TYR A 62 2.97 3.53 1.10
C TYR A 62 4.01 3.61 2.23
N GLY A 63 3.69 4.40 3.25
CA GLY A 63 4.43 4.46 4.49
C GLY A 63 3.49 4.65 5.68
N VAL A 64 3.88 4.12 6.84
CA VAL A 64 3.18 4.30 8.11
C VAL A 64 4.13 4.97 9.09
N THR A 65 3.65 6.00 9.79
CA THR A 65 4.44 6.67 10.83
C THR A 65 3.59 6.97 12.06
N THR A 66 4.22 6.91 13.23
CA THR A 66 3.62 7.37 14.48
C THR A 66 3.70 8.89 14.56
N LEU A 67 2.55 9.55 14.67
CA LEU A 67 2.46 10.99 14.87
C LEU A 67 2.58 11.35 16.36
N ASP A 68 1.86 10.63 17.21
CA ASP A 68 1.92 10.78 18.67
C ASP A 68 1.75 9.42 19.35
N LYS A 69 2.77 9.03 20.12
CA LYS A 69 2.79 7.75 20.85
C LYS A 69 1.80 7.73 22.02
N ASN A 70 1.48 8.87 22.61
CA ASN A 70 0.53 8.96 23.72
C ASN A 70 -0.91 8.66 23.28
N MET A 71 -1.15 8.65 21.97
CA MET A 71 -2.44 8.33 21.34
C MET A 71 -2.56 6.86 20.91
N ILE A 72 -1.60 6.01 21.26
CA ILE A 72 -1.55 4.59 20.87
C ILE A 72 -1.35 3.75 22.11
N VAL A 73 -2.14 2.70 22.27
CA VAL A 73 -2.06 1.78 23.42
C VAL A 73 -2.14 0.33 22.96
N LYS A 74 -1.31 -0.51 23.57
CA LYS A 74 -1.48 -1.96 23.54
C LYS A 74 -2.44 -2.34 24.66
N VAL A 75 -3.56 -2.97 24.32
CA VAL A 75 -4.55 -3.42 25.31
C VAL A 75 -4.10 -4.78 25.86
N GLN A 76 -3.96 -4.86 27.18
CA GLN A 76 -3.69 -6.09 27.92
C GLN A 76 -4.72 -6.19 29.04
N GLY A 77 -5.37 -7.34 29.14
CA GLY A 77 -6.31 -7.67 30.21
C GLY A 77 -5.62 -8.31 31.41
#